data_AF-A0A2R9SRI8-F1
#
_entry.id   AF-A0A2R9SRI8-F1
#
_cell.length_a   1.000
_cell.length_b   1.000
_cell.length_c   1.000
_cell.angle_alpha   90.00
_cell.angle_beta   90.00
_cell.angle_gamma   90.00
#
_symmetry.space_group_name_H-M   'P 1'
#
loop_
_entity.id
_entity.type
_entity.pdbx_description
1 polymer ?
#
loop_
_entity_poly.entity_id
_entity_poly.type
_entity_poly.pdbx_seq_one_letter_code
_entity_poly.pdbx_strand_id
1 'polypeptide(L)'
;MDEHMKRRLDKQKKLFRQLGIQLDALSIHEKNFSNKLRGYDQEEVDSFLDEVIQDYERFYATISDLMDKWQEQQIIIRDLRAGVKPEAETSCAQSGRD
;
A
#
# COMPACT_ATOMS: atom_id res chain seq x y z
N MET A 1 4.34 19.95 11.39
CA MET A 1 4.24 18.55 10.94
C MET A 1 3.38 17.80 11.93
N ASP A 2 2.15 17.51 11.54
CA ASP A 2 1.13 16.99 12.46
C ASP A 2 1.36 15.49 12.73
N GLU A 3 0.99 15.02 13.93
CA GLU A 3 1.11 13.62 14.36
C GLU A 3 0.58 12.62 13.32
N HIS A 4 -0.53 12.95 12.67
CA HIS A 4 -1.14 12.13 11.63
C HIS A 4 -0.24 11.97 10.39
N MET A 5 0.46 13.03 9.98
CA MET A 5 1.39 13.01 8.85
C MET A 5 2.61 12.14 9.18
N LYS A 6 3.09 12.22 10.41
CA LYS A 6 4.21 11.40 10.92
C LYS A 6 3.87 9.91 10.91
N ARG A 7 2.68 9.53 11.39
CA ARG A 7 2.22 8.13 11.36
C ARG A 7 2.11 7.57 9.95
N ARG A 8 1.64 8.37 9.00
CA ARG A 8 1.59 7.99 7.58
C ARG A 8 2.99 7.75 7.03
N LEU A 9 3.94 8.64 7.32
CA LEU A 9 5.32 8.51 6.88
C LEU A 9 5.99 7.28 7.50
N ASP A 10 5.72 6.97 8.78
CA ASP A 10 6.26 5.77 9.44
C ASP A 10 5.69 4.48 8.85
N LYS A 11 4.38 4.46 8.54
CA LYS A 11 3.74 3.34 7.82
C LYS A 11 4.37 3.16 6.44
N GLN A 12 4.56 4.24 5.69
CA GLN A 12 5.22 4.23 4.38
C GLN A 12 6.65 3.69 4.47
N LYS A 13 7.48 4.21 5.39
CA LYS A 13 8.86 3.75 5.60
C LYS A 13 8.93 2.28 6.01
N LYS A 14 7.99 1.81 6.83
CA LYS A 14 7.91 0.40 7.22
C LYS A 14 7.58 -0.49 6.02
N LEU A 15 6.61 -0.09 5.20
CA LEU A 15 6.24 -0.80 3.97
C LEU A 15 7.40 -0.88 2.98
N PHE A 16 8.11 0.24 2.77
CA PHE A 16 9.23 0.29 1.84
C PHE A 16 10.37 -0.63 2.27
N ARG A 17 10.71 -0.66 3.57
CA ARG A 17 11.69 -1.62 4.10
C ARG A 17 11.27 -3.07 3.89
N GLN A 18 9.99 -3.40 4.05
CA GLN A 18 9.49 -4.76 3.88
C GLN A 18 9.51 -5.20 2.40
N LEU A 19 9.31 -4.27 1.47
CA LEU A 19 9.34 -4.51 0.03
C LEU A 19 10.76 -4.38 -0.58
N GLY A 20 11.77 -4.02 0.23
CA GLY A 20 13.14 -3.81 -0.26
C GLY A 20 13.34 -2.52 -1.05
N ILE A 21 12.41 -1.56 -0.95
CA ILE A 21 12.50 -0.25 -1.61
C ILE A 21 13.36 0.69 -0.75
N GLN A 22 14.39 1.27 -1.36
CA GLN A 22 15.39 2.07 -0.65
C GLN A 22 15.18 3.59 -0.75
N LEU A 23 14.40 4.06 -1.72
CA LEU A 23 14.17 5.48 -1.97
C LEU A 23 12.70 5.83 -1.72
N ASP A 24 12.44 6.96 -1.09
CA ASP A 24 11.12 7.59 -1.00
C ASP A 24 11.16 9.00 -1.61
N ALA A 25 9.97 9.53 -1.95
CA ALA A 25 9.81 10.85 -2.57
C ALA A 25 10.56 11.94 -1.77
N LEU A 26 10.51 11.86 -0.43
CA LEU A 26 11.20 12.80 0.45
C LEU A 26 12.72 12.69 0.35
N SER A 27 13.28 11.48 0.37
CA SER A 27 14.72 11.25 0.26
C SER A 27 15.27 11.66 -1.10
N ILE A 28 14.46 11.57 -2.15
CA ILE A 28 14.83 12.04 -3.49
C ILE A 28 14.82 13.57 -3.53
N HIS A 29 13.79 14.21 -2.97
CA HIS A 29 13.69 15.66 -2.89
C HIS A 29 14.80 16.31 -2.04
N GLU A 30 15.19 15.67 -0.92
CA GLU A 30 16.26 16.17 -0.04
C GLU A 30 17.68 15.87 -0.58
N LYS A 31 17.79 15.17 -1.71
CA LYS A 31 19.08 14.72 -2.26
C LYS A 31 19.83 15.88 -2.92
N ASN A 32 20.94 16.28 -2.30
CA ASN A 32 21.88 17.23 -2.91
C ASN A 32 23.04 16.51 -3.61
N PHE A 33 23.32 16.90 -4.86
CA PHE A 33 24.45 16.39 -5.64
C PHE A 33 25.63 17.38 -5.60
N SER A 34 26.86 16.85 -5.54
CA SER A 34 28.06 17.68 -5.56
C SER A 34 28.47 18.04 -6.99
N ASN A 35 28.75 19.32 -7.22
CA ASN A 35 29.21 19.80 -8.52
C ASN A 35 30.64 19.35 -8.80
N LYS A 36 30.88 18.83 -10.01
CA LYS A 36 32.19 18.48 -10.55
C LYS A 36 32.44 19.23 -11.84
N LEU A 37 33.71 19.43 -12.21
CA LEU A 37 34.15 20.18 -13.40
C LEU A 37 33.53 19.67 -14.73
N ARG A 38 33.09 18.41 -14.75
CA ARG A 38 32.14 17.86 -15.72
C ARG A 38 31.01 17.20 -14.96
N GLY A 39 29.78 17.49 -15.33
CA GLY A 39 28.57 16.95 -14.73
C GLY A 39 27.37 17.17 -15.65
N TYR A 40 26.25 16.61 -15.23
CA TYR A 40 24.95 16.89 -15.83
C TYR A 40 24.50 18.31 -15.47
N ASP A 41 23.64 18.88 -16.31
CA ASP A 41 22.99 20.14 -16.01
C ASP A 41 22.09 19.97 -14.78
N GLN A 42 22.16 20.91 -13.83
CA GLN A 42 21.38 20.83 -12.60
C GLN A 42 19.88 20.93 -12.88
N GLU A 43 19.47 21.80 -13.82
CA GLU A 43 18.06 22.00 -14.15
C GLU A 43 17.46 20.78 -14.85
N GLU A 44 18.24 20.12 -15.72
CA GLU A 44 17.82 18.87 -16.37
C GLU A 44 17.67 17.72 -15.35
N VAL A 45 18.62 17.61 -14.41
CA VAL A 45 18.55 16.63 -13.33
C VAL A 45 17.36 16.90 -12.43
N ASP A 46 17.14 18.15 -12.02
CA ASP A 46 16.03 18.50 -11.12
C ASP A 46 14.68 18.24 -11.79
N SER A 47 14.50 18.61 -13.06
CA SER A 47 13.28 18.30 -13.83
C SER A 47 13.03 16.80 -13.90
N PHE A 48 14.08 15.99 -14.11
CA PHE A 48 13.96 14.54 -14.12
C PHE A 48 13.60 13.99 -12.72
N LEU A 49 14.21 14.53 -11.66
CA LEU A 49 13.93 14.11 -10.29
C LEU A 49 12.50 14.45 -9.86
N ASP A 50 11.93 15.56 -10.33
CA ASP A 50 10.52 15.92 -10.11
C ASP A 50 9.56 14.90 -10.74
N GLU A 51 9.87 14.38 -11.94
CA GLU A 51 9.11 13.30 -12.58
C GLU A 51 9.24 11.99 -11.78
N VAL A 52 10.47 11.65 -11.37
CA VAL A 52 10.72 10.45 -10.55
C VAL A 52 9.99 10.54 -9.21
N ILE A 53 9.96 11.71 -8.57
CA ILE A 53 9.22 11.92 -7.32
C ILE A 53 7.73 11.62 -7.52
N GLN A 54 7.13 12.16 -8.58
CA GLN A 54 5.71 11.91 -8.91
C GLN A 54 5.43 10.42 -9.12
N ASP A 55 6.32 9.70 -9.81
CA ASP A 55 6.16 8.27 -10.03
C ASP A 55 6.29 7.47 -8.73
N TYR A 56 7.21 7.83 -7.84
CA TYR A 56 7.33 7.19 -6.53
C TYR A 56 6.10 7.41 -5.65
N GLU A 57 5.46 8.58 -5.74
CA GLU A 57 4.17 8.82 -5.07
C GLU A 57 3.05 7.95 -5.66
N ARG A 58 2.98 7.82 -7.00
CA ARG A 58 2.02 6.95 -7.68
C ARG A 58 2.23 5.49 -7.32
N PHE A 59 3.47 5.00 -7.32
CA PHE A 59 3.79 3.64 -6.92
C PHE A 59 3.38 3.37 -5.47
N TYR A 60 3.62 4.32 -4.56
CA TYR A 60 3.16 4.17 -3.19
C TYR A 60 1.64 4.05 -3.09
N ALA A 61 0.89 4.90 -3.80
CA ALA A 61 -0.57 4.84 -3.82
C ALA A 61 -1.07 3.50 -4.38
N THR A 62 -0.50 3.01 -5.49
CA THR A 62 -0.86 1.73 -6.10
C THR A 62 -0.53 0.54 -5.21
N ILE A 63 0.65 0.53 -4.58
CA ILE A 63 1.05 -0.54 -3.66
C ILE A 63 0.11 -0.57 -2.44
N SER A 64 -0.22 0.60 -1.87
CA SER A 64 -1.15 0.67 -0.74
C SER A 64 -2.52 0.13 -1.12
N ASP A 65 -3.08 0.57 -2.24
CA ASP A 65 -4.39 0.12 -2.73
C ASP A 65 -4.40 -1.40 -3.01
N LEU A 66 -3.33 -1.92 -3.63
CA LEU A 66 -3.19 -3.35 -3.90
C LEU A 66 -3.11 -4.16 -2.60
N MET A 67 -2.36 -3.68 -1.59
CA MET A 67 -2.25 -4.33 -0.30
C MET A 67 -3.57 -4.31 0.48
N ASP A 68 -4.29 -3.20 0.45
CA ASP A 68 -5.60 -3.08 1.11
C ASP A 68 -6.60 -4.06 0.48
N LYS A 69 -6.65 -4.14 -0.87
CA LYS A 69 -7.45 -5.13 -1.60
C LYS A 69 -7.04 -6.56 -1.28
N TRP A 70 -5.74 -6.83 -1.21
CA TRP A 70 -5.24 -8.16 -0.86
C TRP A 70 -5.64 -8.56 0.56
N GLN A 71 -5.54 -7.64 1.52
CA GLN A 71 -5.99 -7.87 2.90
C GLN A 71 -7.50 -8.14 2.98
N GLU A 72 -8.32 -7.37 2.27
CA GLU A 72 -9.76 -7.58 2.18
C GLU A 72 -10.09 -8.96 1.60
N GLN A 73 -9.44 -9.35 0.51
CA GLN A 73 -9.61 -10.68 -0.09
C GLN A 73 -9.20 -11.80 0.86
N GLN A 74 -8.11 -11.64 1.63
CA GLN A 74 -7.69 -12.65 2.62
C GLN A 74 -8.72 -12.81 3.74
N ILE A 75 -9.37 -11.72 4.18
CA ILE A 75 -10.45 -11.78 5.17
C ILE A 75 -11.65 -12.54 4.60
N ILE A 76 -12.08 -12.22 3.38
CA ILE A 76 -13.19 -12.91 2.71
C ILE A 76 -12.89 -14.41 2.57
N ILE A 77 -11.68 -14.77 2.11
CA ILE A 77 -11.26 -16.17 1.98
C ILE A 77 -11.25 -16.86 3.34
N ARG A 78 -10.79 -16.18 4.40
CA ARG A 78 -10.79 -16.71 5.76
C ARG A 78 -12.21 -16.98 6.24
N ASP A 79 -13.15 -16.06 6.03
CA ASP A 79 -14.53 -16.18 6.50
C ASP A 79 -15.28 -17.29 5.74
N LEU A 80 -15.04 -17.41 4.43
CA LEU A 80 -15.56 -18.52 3.62
C LEU A 80 -14.95 -19.86 4.04
N ARG A 81 -13.64 -19.92 4.32
CA ARG A 81 -12.96 -21.13 4.81
C ARG A 81 -13.37 -21.51 6.23
N ALA A 82 -13.72 -20.52 7.07
CA ALA A 82 -14.21 -20.74 8.43
C ALA A 82 -15.64 -21.32 8.45
N GLY A 83 -16.31 -21.40 7.31
CA GLY A 83 -17.55 -22.15 7.17
C GLY A 83 -18.71 -21.52 7.92
N VAL A 84 -19.20 -20.37 7.46
CA VAL A 84 -20.61 -20.05 7.67
C VAL A 84 -21.40 -20.99 6.77
N LYS A 85 -21.80 -22.16 7.28
CA LYS A 85 -22.92 -22.91 6.71
C LYS A 85 -24.12 -21.97 6.74
N PRO A 86 -24.75 -21.63 5.61
CA PRO A 86 -26.12 -21.14 5.70
C PRO A 86 -26.92 -22.32 6.25
N GLU A 87 -27.50 -22.14 7.43
CA GLU A 87 -28.51 -23.05 7.96
C GLU A 87 -29.71 -23.00 7.02
N ALA A 88 -29.66 -23.80 5.94
CA ALA A 88 -30.81 -24.15 5.15
C ALA A 88 -31.54 -25.30 5.85
N GLU A 89 -32.62 -24.94 6.53
CA GLU A 89 -33.89 -25.67 6.59
C GLU A 89 -33.82 -27.16 6.95
N THR A 90 -34.03 -27.49 8.23
CA THR A 90 -34.76 -28.72 8.56
C THR A 90 -36.24 -28.38 8.68
N SER A 91 -36.95 -28.62 7.59
CA SER A 91 -38.37 -28.93 7.54
C SER A 91 -38.87 -29.55 8.86
N CYS A 92 -39.62 -28.78 9.65
CA CYS A 92 -40.56 -29.32 10.62
C CYS A 92 -41.93 -29.38 9.92
N ALA A 93 -42.02 -30.23 8.91
CA ALA A 93 -43.30 -30.74 8.43
C ALA A 93 -43.43 -32.19 8.91
N GLN A 94 -44.53 -32.44 9.62
CA GLN A 94 -45.21 -33.74 9.80
C GLN A 94 -44.76 -34.67 10.94
N SER A 95 -45.42 -34.53 12.09
CA SER A 95 -46.22 -35.62 12.70
C SER A 95 -47.21 -34.95 13.68
N GLY A 96 -48.54 -35.03 13.56
CA GLY A 96 -49.30 -36.19 13.16
C GLY A 96 -49.18 -37.28 14.22
N ARG A 97 -49.84 -37.10 15.38
CA ARG A 97 -50.23 -38.15 16.33
C ARG A 97 -51.18 -37.56 17.38
N ASP A 98 -52.43 -37.96 17.23
CA ASP A 98 -53.45 -38.29 18.25
C ASP A 98 -53.63 -37.41 19.48
#